data_AF-A0A2V9ZBM5-F1
#
_entry.id   AF-A0A2V9ZBM5-F1
#
_cell.length_a   1.000
_cell.length_b   1.000
_cell.length_c   1.000
_cell.angle_alpha   90.00
_cell.angle_beta   90.00
_cell.angle_gamma   90.00
#
_symmetry.space_group_name_H-M   'P 1'
#
loop_
_entity.id
_entity.type
_entity.pdbx_description
1 polymer ?
#
loop_
_entity_poly.entity_id
_entity_poly.type
_entity_poly.pdbx_seq_one_letter_code
_entity_poly.pdbx_strand_id
1 'polypeptide(L)'
;MTSNSKRTSSVKRKPAPVPVPNDLLKLQGAWKITALEADGEHNPPEVFSGSQIVIKNKKFISIGMGAVYEGRLELYPSKKPKAFNLVFTAGPEKGNPHPGIYKLDGNSWTICFATRDNRRPNKFATKAGTGVVLETLERADSTKHSKQSAGAHSKESQAGNGGSKRGTDAIQLEPLAGGTATLIEGEWTMASGVFSGKPLEETMVKFCKRVTRGNVTAVYAGPQVFLKAKFTLDDSKDPHNLDYVNLQGASAGKSQAGIYELSGATLKICMSAPGEPRPRDFSSKPGDDRTYTTWRLTKK
;
A
#
# COMPACT_ATOMS: atom_id res chain seq x y z
N MET A 1 48.00 -56.30 38.83
CA MET A 1 47.97 -55.64 37.51
C MET A 1 46.90 -54.57 37.53
N THR A 2 47.31 -53.33 37.78
CA THR A 2 46.44 -52.16 38.00
C THR A 2 46.07 -51.53 36.67
N SER A 3 44.77 -51.47 36.40
CA SER A 3 44.16 -50.70 35.31
C SER A 3 44.37 -49.21 35.55
N ASN A 4 45.00 -48.51 34.61
CA ASN A 4 45.15 -47.05 34.66
C ASN A 4 44.54 -46.45 33.39
N SER A 5 43.32 -45.93 33.54
CA SER A 5 42.57 -45.19 32.53
C SER A 5 43.19 -43.81 32.33
N LYS A 6 43.87 -43.59 31.20
CA LYS A 6 44.30 -42.25 30.77
C LYS A 6 43.25 -41.63 29.85
N ARG A 7 42.59 -40.62 30.41
CA ARG A 7 41.77 -39.57 29.79
C ARG A 7 42.13 -39.29 28.33
N THR A 8 41.21 -39.59 27.42
CA THR A 8 41.05 -38.83 26.19
C THR A 8 40.28 -37.55 26.53
N SER A 9 40.96 -36.41 26.44
CA SER A 9 40.34 -35.10 26.50
C SER A 9 39.44 -34.91 25.28
N SER A 10 38.16 -35.25 25.43
CA SER A 10 37.12 -34.77 24.53
C SER A 10 37.08 -33.25 24.69
N VAL A 11 37.73 -32.55 23.76
CA VAL A 11 37.47 -31.14 23.51
C VAL A 11 36.01 -31.10 23.09
N LYS A 12 35.10 -30.81 24.03
CA LYS A 12 33.73 -30.41 23.73
C LYS A 12 33.86 -29.20 22.80
N ARG A 13 33.72 -29.45 21.49
CA ARG A 13 33.49 -28.37 20.52
C ARG A 13 32.32 -27.58 21.09
N LYS A 14 32.57 -26.32 21.47
CA LYS A 14 31.48 -25.36 21.69
C LYS A 14 30.54 -25.52 20.49
N PRO A 15 29.23 -25.73 20.71
CA PRO A 15 28.31 -25.70 19.58
C PRO A 15 28.56 -24.37 18.88
N ALA A 16 28.88 -24.43 17.58
CA ALA A 16 28.97 -23.24 16.77
C ALA A 16 27.69 -22.43 17.01
N PRO A 17 27.77 -21.09 17.13
CA PRO A 17 26.57 -20.28 17.32
C PRO A 17 25.59 -20.66 16.21
N VAL A 18 24.46 -21.24 16.60
CA VAL A 18 23.37 -21.50 15.65
C VAL A 18 23.10 -20.16 14.99
N PRO A 19 23.25 -20.02 13.66
CA PRO A 19 22.93 -18.77 13.01
C PRO A 19 21.45 -18.54 13.25
N VAL A 20 21.10 -17.62 14.14
CA VAL A 20 19.74 -17.10 14.23
C VAL A 20 19.53 -16.42 12.89
N PRO A 21 18.67 -16.94 11.99
CA PRO A 21 18.39 -16.19 10.78
C PRO A 21 17.63 -14.97 11.27
N ASN A 22 18.20 -13.79 11.09
CA ASN A 22 17.52 -12.54 11.41
C ASN A 22 16.26 -12.50 10.52
N ASP A 23 15.12 -12.97 11.02
CA ASP A 23 13.86 -13.06 10.28
C ASP A 23 13.49 -11.69 9.69
N LEU A 24 13.95 -10.60 10.33
CA LEU A 24 13.84 -9.24 9.79
C LEU A 24 14.54 -9.09 8.43
N LEU A 25 15.74 -9.65 8.24
CA LEU A 25 16.43 -9.65 6.95
C LEU A 25 15.63 -10.41 5.90
N LYS A 26 15.06 -11.55 6.27
CA LYS A 26 14.22 -12.35 5.36
C LYS A 26 12.91 -11.65 5.00
N LEU A 27 12.36 -10.87 5.92
CA LEU A 27 11.13 -10.12 5.73
C LEU A 27 11.31 -8.85 4.90
N GLN A 28 12.54 -8.38 4.67
CA GLN A 28 12.77 -7.19 3.83
C GLN A 28 12.14 -7.35 2.44
N GLY A 29 11.62 -6.24 1.90
CA GLY A 29 10.99 -6.18 0.58
C GLY A 29 9.47 -6.11 0.63
N ALA A 30 8.84 -6.29 -0.52
CA ALA A 30 7.40 -6.20 -0.70
C ALA A 30 6.73 -7.58 -0.72
N TRP A 31 5.61 -7.69 -0.01
CA TRP A 31 4.81 -8.90 0.15
C TRP A 31 3.38 -8.61 -0.25
N LYS A 32 2.85 -9.27 -1.27
CA LYS A 32 1.46 -9.14 -1.73
C LYS A 32 0.56 -10.03 -0.88
N ILE A 33 -0.60 -9.53 -0.47
CA ILE A 33 -1.60 -10.34 0.22
C ILE A 33 -2.28 -11.26 -0.80
N THR A 34 -2.29 -12.56 -0.54
CA THR A 34 -2.89 -13.60 -1.40
C THR A 34 -4.09 -14.27 -0.76
N ALA A 35 -4.25 -14.17 0.57
CA ALA A 35 -5.47 -14.55 1.27
C ALA A 35 -5.68 -13.67 2.51
N LEU A 36 -6.94 -13.39 2.82
CA LEU A 36 -7.35 -12.60 3.98
C LEU A 36 -8.59 -13.23 4.62
N GLU A 37 -8.50 -13.52 5.92
CA GLU A 37 -9.61 -13.91 6.77
C GLU A 37 -9.69 -12.92 7.93
N ALA A 38 -10.85 -12.32 8.17
CA ALA A 38 -11.04 -11.32 9.21
C ALA A 38 -12.30 -11.65 10.01
N ASP A 39 -12.13 -11.81 11.32
CA ASP A 39 -13.25 -12.04 12.26
C ASP A 39 -14.16 -13.22 11.84
N GLY A 40 -13.57 -14.33 11.40
CA GLY A 40 -14.26 -15.54 10.94
C GLY A 40 -14.65 -15.54 9.46
N GLU A 41 -14.56 -14.40 8.79
CA GLU A 41 -15.01 -14.23 7.41
C GLU A 41 -13.86 -14.31 6.42
N HIS A 42 -13.99 -15.17 5.40
CA HIS A 42 -13.07 -15.23 4.28
C HIS A 42 -13.36 -14.10 3.32
N ASN A 43 -12.43 -13.16 3.20
CA ASN A 43 -12.60 -12.03 2.32
C ASN A 43 -12.28 -12.45 0.88
N PRO A 44 -13.09 -12.06 -0.11
CA PRO A 44 -12.83 -12.41 -1.50
C PRO A 44 -11.67 -11.55 -2.07
N PRO A 45 -10.94 -12.02 -3.09
CA PRO A 45 -9.76 -11.34 -3.62
C PRO A 45 -9.96 -9.86 -3.96
N GLU A 46 -11.15 -9.46 -4.39
CA GLU A 46 -11.50 -8.09 -4.74
C GLU A 46 -11.28 -7.11 -3.58
N VAL A 47 -11.37 -7.58 -2.32
CA VAL A 47 -11.16 -6.76 -1.11
C VAL A 47 -9.68 -6.46 -0.87
N PHE A 48 -8.80 -7.43 -1.15
CA PHE A 48 -7.37 -7.33 -0.84
C PHE A 48 -6.46 -7.30 -2.07
N SER A 49 -6.99 -7.41 -3.29
CA SER A 49 -6.21 -7.39 -4.52
C SER A 49 -5.43 -6.08 -4.66
N GLY A 50 -4.14 -6.20 -4.97
CA GLY A 50 -3.21 -5.08 -4.99
C GLY A 50 -2.71 -4.63 -3.60
N SER A 51 -3.17 -5.26 -2.53
CA SER A 51 -2.67 -5.00 -1.18
C SER A 51 -1.30 -5.64 -0.99
N GLN A 52 -0.41 -4.92 -0.30
CA GLN A 52 0.94 -5.36 0.00
C GLN A 52 1.46 -4.77 1.30
N ILE A 53 2.34 -5.52 1.96
CA ILE A 53 3.15 -5.05 3.08
C ILE A 53 4.60 -4.91 2.61
N VAL A 54 5.17 -3.72 2.77
CA VAL A 54 6.57 -3.44 2.49
C VAL A 54 7.32 -3.32 3.81
N ILE A 55 8.36 -4.14 3.99
CA ILE A 55 9.25 -4.07 5.14
C ILE A 55 10.59 -3.48 4.71
N LYS A 56 11.00 -2.40 5.38
CA LYS A 56 12.32 -1.80 5.24
C LYS A 56 12.90 -1.50 6.61
N ASN A 57 14.06 -2.07 6.91
CA ASN A 57 14.63 -2.12 8.26
C ASN A 57 13.59 -2.71 9.23
N LYS A 58 13.18 -1.93 10.23
CA LYS A 58 12.09 -2.27 11.15
C LYS A 58 10.78 -1.55 10.82
N LYS A 59 10.71 -0.79 9.74
CA LYS A 59 9.48 -0.09 9.34
C LYS A 59 8.64 -1.01 8.47
N PHE A 60 7.34 -1.01 8.70
CA PHE A 60 6.38 -1.59 7.77
C PHE A 60 5.51 -0.49 7.19
N ILE A 61 5.09 -0.72 5.95
CA ILE A 61 4.04 0.06 5.30
C ILE A 61 3.08 -0.96 4.72
N SER A 62 1.85 -0.96 5.23
CA SER A 62 0.76 -1.75 4.65
C SER A 62 -0.04 -0.85 3.73
N ILE A 63 -0.09 -1.22 2.46
CA ILE A 63 -0.76 -0.52 1.38
C ILE A 63 -1.86 -1.44 0.90
N GLY A 64 -3.12 -1.02 0.97
CA GLY A 64 -4.23 -1.89 0.59
C GLY A 64 -5.33 -1.87 1.64
N MET A 65 -6.48 -2.47 1.30
CA MET A 65 -7.74 -2.32 2.06
C MET A 65 -8.09 -0.86 2.37
N GLY A 66 -7.52 0.04 1.58
CA GLY A 66 -7.78 1.45 1.51
C GLY A 66 -7.39 2.34 2.70
N ALA A 67 -6.37 1.98 3.44
CA ALA A 67 -5.56 3.01 4.08
C ALA A 67 -4.10 2.68 3.88
N VAL A 68 -3.25 3.70 4.00
CA VAL A 68 -1.84 3.46 4.20
C VAL A 68 -1.62 3.42 5.69
N TYR A 69 -1.17 2.27 6.17
CA TYR A 69 -0.74 2.10 7.54
C TYR A 69 0.77 2.09 7.58
N GLU A 70 1.35 2.87 8.47
CA GLU A 70 2.80 2.89 8.66
C GLU A 70 3.12 2.65 10.11
N GLY A 71 4.21 1.94 10.35
CA GLY A 71 4.64 1.67 11.69
C GLY A 71 5.96 0.95 11.78
N ARG A 72 6.20 0.44 12.99
CA ARG A 72 7.37 -0.35 13.31
C ARG A 72 6.98 -1.80 13.56
N LEU A 73 7.70 -2.71 12.94
CA LEU A 73 7.64 -4.14 13.16
C LEU A 73 8.59 -4.52 14.29
N GLU A 74 8.06 -5.13 15.34
CA GLU A 74 8.84 -5.78 16.40
C GLU A 74 8.75 -7.28 16.24
N LEU A 75 9.88 -7.99 16.19
CA LEU A 75 9.89 -9.45 16.03
C LEU A 75 10.39 -10.14 17.30
N TYR A 76 9.74 -11.25 17.62
CA TYR A 76 10.08 -12.14 18.72
C TYR A 76 10.24 -13.58 18.19
N PRO A 77 11.31 -13.87 17.42
CA PRO A 77 11.50 -15.14 16.72
C PRO A 77 11.72 -16.35 17.64
N SER A 78 12.04 -16.11 18.92
CA SER A 78 12.23 -17.16 19.93
C SER A 78 10.92 -17.64 20.59
N LYS A 79 9.80 -16.93 20.38
CA LYS A 79 8.48 -17.35 20.89
C LYS A 79 7.93 -18.52 20.08
N LYS A 80 7.02 -19.29 20.68
CA LYS A 80 6.33 -20.42 20.03
C LYS A 80 4.81 -20.25 20.20
N PRO A 81 4.04 -19.98 19.12
CA PRO A 81 4.50 -19.61 17.76
C PRO A 81 5.38 -18.34 17.75
N LYS A 82 6.14 -18.12 16.66
CA LYS A 82 6.92 -16.88 16.51
C LYS A 82 5.97 -15.68 16.56
N ALA A 83 6.37 -14.61 17.22
CA ALA A 83 5.48 -13.50 17.55
C ALA A 83 5.99 -12.16 17.02
N PHE A 84 5.09 -11.19 16.81
CA PHE A 84 5.44 -9.84 16.38
C PHE A 84 4.48 -8.76 16.89
N ASN A 85 4.89 -7.49 16.89
CA ASN A 85 3.97 -6.36 17.04
C ASN A 85 4.03 -5.47 15.81
N LEU A 86 2.86 -5.01 15.35
CA LEU A 86 2.74 -3.83 14.49
C LEU A 86 2.47 -2.63 15.38
N VAL A 87 3.44 -1.73 15.49
CA VAL A 87 3.29 -0.48 16.22
C VAL A 87 3.05 0.64 15.23
N PHE A 88 1.81 1.05 15.06
CA PHE A 88 1.41 2.02 14.06
C PHE A 88 1.83 3.43 14.47
N THR A 89 2.60 4.09 13.61
CA THR A 89 3.06 5.48 13.78
C THR A 89 2.28 6.46 12.91
N ALA A 90 1.57 5.96 11.88
CA ALA A 90 0.64 6.73 11.04
C ALA A 90 -0.50 5.84 10.53
N GLY A 91 -1.56 6.47 10.02
CA GLY A 91 -2.79 5.81 9.58
C GLY A 91 -3.87 5.75 10.68
N PRO A 92 -5.05 5.19 10.37
CA PRO A 92 -6.19 5.13 11.28
C PRO A 92 -5.88 4.48 12.64
N GLU A 93 -4.96 3.50 12.64
CA GLU A 93 -4.56 2.74 13.83
C GLU A 93 -3.39 3.38 14.59
N LYS A 94 -3.01 4.64 14.29
CA LYS A 94 -1.86 5.30 14.94
C LYS A 94 -1.98 5.22 16.47
N GLY A 95 -0.95 4.66 17.10
CA GLY A 95 -0.88 4.49 18.55
C GLY A 95 -1.53 3.21 19.08
N ASN A 96 -2.27 2.46 18.27
CA ASN A 96 -2.86 1.18 18.65
C ASN A 96 -1.98 0.02 18.17
N PRO A 97 -1.25 -0.70 19.05
CA PRO A 97 -0.40 -1.80 18.62
C PRO A 97 -1.24 -3.04 18.26
N HIS A 98 -0.95 -3.70 17.14
CA HIS A 98 -1.55 -5.00 16.82
C HIS A 98 -0.56 -6.14 17.12
N PRO A 99 -0.77 -6.91 18.21
CA PRO A 99 0.07 -8.05 18.53
C PRO A 99 -0.34 -9.28 17.72
N GLY A 100 0.64 -10.00 17.18
CA GLY A 100 0.38 -11.18 16.36
C GLY A 100 1.41 -12.30 16.43
N ILE A 101 1.17 -13.33 15.65
CA ILE A 101 2.08 -14.45 15.41
C ILE A 101 2.35 -14.60 13.92
N TYR A 102 3.52 -15.10 13.57
CA TYR A 102 3.91 -15.23 12.18
C TYR A 102 4.59 -16.57 11.88
N LYS A 103 4.48 -16.98 10.62
CA LYS A 103 5.23 -18.09 10.03
C LYS A 103 5.86 -17.57 8.74
N LEU A 104 7.13 -17.92 8.51
CA LEU A 104 7.88 -17.47 7.34
C LEU A 104 8.55 -18.67 6.69
N ASP A 105 8.07 -19.04 5.51
CA ASP A 105 8.52 -20.19 4.73
C ASP A 105 8.96 -19.72 3.34
N GLY A 106 10.23 -19.33 3.21
CA GLY A 106 10.81 -18.86 1.95
C GLY A 106 10.16 -17.59 1.40
N ASN A 107 9.27 -17.76 0.42
CA ASN A 107 8.52 -16.69 -0.24
C ASN A 107 7.06 -16.59 0.23
N SER A 108 6.66 -17.38 1.22
CA SER A 108 5.35 -17.30 1.87
C SER A 108 5.49 -16.77 3.30
N TRP A 109 4.65 -15.79 3.63
CA TRP A 109 4.57 -15.18 4.96
C TRP A 109 3.12 -15.23 5.43
N THR A 110 2.87 -15.90 6.55
CA THR A 110 1.56 -15.94 7.19
C THR A 110 1.61 -15.13 8.48
N ILE A 111 0.66 -14.23 8.69
CA ILE A 111 0.50 -13.47 9.94
C ILE A 111 -0.91 -13.61 10.49
N CYS A 112 -1.02 -13.67 11.81
CA CYS A 112 -2.29 -13.68 12.53
C CYS A 112 -2.20 -12.69 13.69
N PHE A 113 -3.06 -11.68 13.74
CA PHE A 113 -2.96 -10.58 14.71
C PHE A 113 -4.33 -10.09 15.21
N ALA A 114 -4.35 -9.50 16.40
CA ALA A 114 -5.54 -8.94 17.01
C ALA A 114 -5.67 -7.43 16.75
N THR A 115 -6.89 -6.96 16.49
CA THR A 115 -7.19 -5.54 16.18
C THR A 115 -8.00 -4.81 17.25
N ARG A 116 -8.65 -5.51 18.20
CA ARG A 116 -9.56 -4.90 19.18
C ARG A 116 -9.13 -5.03 20.65
N ASP A 117 -8.59 -6.17 21.06
CA ASP A 117 -8.38 -6.50 22.48
C ASP A 117 -6.91 -6.68 22.88
N ASN A 118 -5.98 -6.44 21.95
CA ASN A 118 -4.54 -6.61 22.13
C ASN A 118 -4.13 -7.99 22.68
N ARG A 119 -5.00 -8.99 22.59
CA ARG A 119 -4.65 -10.37 22.98
C ARG A 119 -4.00 -11.06 21.80
N ARG A 120 -2.71 -11.30 21.93
CA ARG A 120 -1.93 -12.01 20.89
C ARG A 120 -2.56 -13.37 20.60
N PRO A 121 -2.91 -13.67 19.33
CA PRO A 121 -3.35 -15.00 18.93
C PRO A 121 -2.29 -16.07 19.25
N ASN A 122 -2.74 -17.27 19.62
CA ASN A 122 -1.85 -18.42 19.86
C ASN A 122 -1.92 -19.49 18.76
N LYS A 123 -2.82 -19.30 17.78
CA LYS A 123 -3.04 -20.17 16.61
C LYS A 123 -3.31 -19.31 15.38
N PHE A 124 -3.00 -19.85 14.20
CA PHE A 124 -3.30 -19.22 12.90
C PHE A 124 -4.75 -19.57 12.50
N ALA A 125 -5.70 -18.94 13.16
CA ALA A 125 -7.12 -19.11 12.91
C ALA A 125 -7.87 -17.87 13.38
N THR A 126 -8.97 -17.53 12.72
CA THR A 126 -9.89 -16.49 13.19
C THR A 126 -11.21 -17.10 13.66
N LYS A 127 -12.00 -16.31 14.38
CA LYS A 127 -13.36 -16.68 14.82
C LYS A 127 -14.20 -15.41 14.91
N ALA A 128 -15.48 -15.51 14.55
CA ALA A 128 -16.43 -14.39 14.65
C ALA A 128 -16.45 -13.75 16.05
N GLY A 129 -16.41 -12.42 16.07
CA GLY A 129 -16.44 -11.57 17.26
C GLY A 129 -15.11 -11.48 18.02
N THR A 130 -14.02 -12.07 17.52
CA THR A 130 -12.70 -12.02 18.19
C THR A 130 -11.84 -10.84 17.75
N GLY A 131 -12.14 -10.21 16.60
CA GLY A 131 -11.29 -9.17 16.04
C GLY A 131 -9.89 -9.66 15.68
N VAL A 132 -9.78 -10.93 15.28
CA VAL A 132 -8.53 -11.54 14.81
C VAL A 132 -8.52 -11.54 13.28
N VAL A 133 -7.38 -11.17 12.71
CA VAL A 133 -7.12 -11.16 11.27
C VAL A 133 -6.03 -12.18 10.97
N LEU A 134 -6.22 -12.97 9.93
CA LEU A 134 -5.25 -13.92 9.37
C LEU A 134 -4.98 -13.54 7.91
N GLU A 135 -3.71 -13.28 7.60
CA GLU A 135 -3.26 -12.96 6.24
C GLU A 135 -2.23 -13.97 5.78
N THR A 136 -2.32 -14.36 4.51
CA THR A 136 -1.24 -15.03 3.78
C THR A 136 -0.70 -14.09 2.72
N LEU A 137 0.61 -13.97 2.68
CA LEU A 137 1.33 -13.08 1.77
C LEU A 137 2.41 -13.83 1.00
N GLU A 138 2.65 -13.39 -0.24
CA GLU A 138 3.71 -13.88 -1.11
C GLU A 138 4.65 -12.76 -1.55
N ARG A 139 5.91 -13.05 -1.84
CA ARG A 139 6.84 -12.02 -2.34
C ARG A 139 6.36 -11.39 -3.64
N ALA A 140 6.44 -10.07 -3.74
CA ALA A 140 5.96 -9.34 -4.92
C ALA A 140 6.66 -9.72 -6.24
N ASP A 141 7.93 -10.17 -6.16
CA ASP A 141 8.79 -10.52 -7.30
C ASP A 141 8.79 -12.02 -7.67
N SER A 142 8.09 -12.88 -6.93
CA SER A 142 8.11 -14.33 -7.21
C SER A 142 7.26 -14.77 -8.41
N THR A 143 6.54 -13.86 -9.07
CA THR A 143 5.72 -14.16 -10.26
C THR A 143 6.53 -14.40 -11.54
N LYS A 144 7.87 -14.32 -11.52
CA LYS A 144 8.71 -14.66 -12.67
C LYS A 144 9.18 -16.13 -12.75
N HIS A 145 8.83 -17.01 -11.80
CA HIS A 145 9.41 -18.38 -11.77
C HIS A 145 8.41 -19.56 -11.62
N SER A 146 7.11 -19.40 -11.90
CA SER A 146 6.16 -20.54 -11.90
C SER A 146 5.59 -20.93 -13.28
N LYS A 147 6.07 -20.34 -14.39
CA LYS A 147 5.75 -20.81 -15.75
C LYS A 147 6.99 -20.82 -16.65
N GLN A 148 7.89 -21.77 -16.41
CA GLN A 148 8.74 -22.36 -17.45
C GLN A 148 9.47 -23.58 -16.88
N SER A 149 8.80 -24.72 -16.87
CA SER A 149 9.45 -26.03 -16.98
C SER A 149 8.90 -26.73 -18.21
N ALA A 150 9.45 -26.37 -19.38
CA ALA A 150 9.52 -27.22 -20.57
C ALA A 150 10.37 -26.49 -21.62
N GLY A 151 11.48 -27.11 -22.03
CA GLY A 151 12.23 -26.73 -23.23
C GLY A 151 13.65 -26.23 -22.98
N ALA A 152 14.59 -27.18 -22.93
CA ALA A 152 16.02 -26.91 -23.05
C ALA A 152 16.39 -26.52 -24.49
N HIS A 153 17.30 -25.56 -24.68
CA HIS A 153 18.59 -25.81 -25.36
C HIS A 153 19.52 -24.58 -25.33
N SER A 154 20.79 -24.92 -25.08
CA SER A 154 22.06 -24.19 -25.04
C SER A 154 22.38 -23.16 -26.12
N LYS A 155 23.09 -22.08 -25.75
CA LYS A 155 24.49 -21.82 -26.20
C LYS A 155 25.16 -20.68 -25.41
N GLU A 156 26.45 -20.90 -25.10
CA GLU A 156 27.41 -19.98 -24.48
C GLU A 156 27.80 -18.78 -25.37
N SER A 157 28.18 -17.65 -24.75
CA SER A 157 29.52 -17.06 -24.94
C SER A 157 29.80 -15.89 -23.96
N GLN A 158 31.03 -15.96 -23.42
CA GLN A 158 31.82 -14.98 -22.65
C GLN A 158 32.02 -13.66 -23.41
N ALA A 159 32.57 -12.55 -22.90
CA ALA A 159 32.89 -11.97 -21.59
C ALA A 159 33.22 -10.49 -21.87
N GLY A 160 33.04 -9.59 -20.89
CA GLY A 160 33.42 -8.19 -21.03
C GLY A 160 33.47 -7.49 -19.69
N ASN A 161 34.69 -7.39 -19.14
CA ASN A 161 35.04 -6.79 -17.86
C ASN A 161 34.94 -5.26 -17.89
N GLY A 162 34.54 -4.63 -16.79
CA GLY A 162 34.58 -3.16 -16.63
C GLY A 162 34.00 -2.72 -15.29
N GLY A 163 34.88 -2.37 -14.35
CA GLY A 163 34.54 -2.16 -12.94
C GLY A 163 34.01 -0.78 -12.53
N SER A 164 33.54 -0.76 -11.28
CA SER A 164 33.47 0.35 -10.32
C SER A 164 32.53 1.54 -10.62
N LYS A 165 31.46 1.68 -9.84
CA LYS A 165 31.46 2.55 -8.64
C LYS A 165 30.16 2.43 -7.83
N ARG A 166 30.36 2.58 -6.51
CA ARG A 166 29.36 2.80 -5.46
C ARG A 166 28.33 3.86 -5.84
N GLY A 167 27.05 3.52 -5.63
CA GLY A 167 25.94 4.45 -5.50
C GLY A 167 24.89 3.82 -4.58
N THR A 168 24.65 4.45 -3.44
CA THR A 168 23.71 4.03 -2.40
C THR A 168 22.29 4.42 -2.78
N ASP A 169 21.51 3.52 -3.38
CA ASP A 169 20.11 3.80 -3.65
C ASP A 169 19.22 3.23 -2.54
N ALA A 170 19.08 4.06 -1.51
CA ALA A 170 17.95 3.98 -0.62
C ALA A 170 16.68 4.14 -1.46
N ILE A 171 15.76 3.16 -1.42
CA ILE A 171 14.36 3.42 -1.81
C ILE A 171 13.78 4.37 -0.77
N GLN A 172 13.99 5.66 -1.00
CA GLN A 172 13.28 6.74 -0.37
C GLN A 172 11.85 6.63 -0.89
N LEU A 173 10.90 6.35 0.00
CA LEU A 173 9.53 6.78 -0.29
C LEU A 173 9.61 8.28 -0.29
N GLU A 174 9.71 8.81 -1.48
CA GLU A 174 9.60 10.23 -1.64
C GLU A 174 8.22 10.64 -1.10
N PRO A 175 8.12 11.82 -0.46
CA PRO A 175 6.83 12.48 -0.29
C PRO A 175 6.03 12.39 -1.60
N LEU A 176 4.73 12.67 -1.61
CA LEU A 176 4.20 13.27 -2.85
C LEU A 176 5.17 14.42 -3.13
N ALA A 177 6.05 14.28 -4.13
CA ALA A 177 7.06 15.26 -4.46
C ALA A 177 6.28 16.42 -5.06
N GLY A 178 5.63 17.16 -4.16
CA GLY A 178 4.85 18.31 -4.48
C GLY A 178 5.87 19.31 -4.93
N GLY A 179 5.82 19.66 -6.21
CA GLY A 179 6.26 20.99 -6.60
C GLY A 179 5.59 22.05 -5.72
N THR A 180 5.96 23.30 -5.93
CA THR A 180 5.38 24.46 -5.23
C THR A 180 3.88 24.29 -4.97
N ALA A 181 3.48 24.52 -3.72
CA ALA A 181 2.08 24.40 -3.29
C ALA A 181 1.16 25.13 -4.29
N THR A 182 0.10 24.45 -4.70
CA THR A 182 -0.80 24.98 -5.73
C THR A 182 -2.01 25.68 -5.12
N LEU A 183 -2.80 26.36 -5.95
CA LEU A 183 -4.01 27.06 -5.51
C LEU A 183 -5.00 26.15 -4.75
N ILE A 184 -5.02 24.85 -5.08
CA ILE A 184 -5.94 23.85 -4.51
C ILE A 184 -5.24 22.90 -3.50
N GLU A 185 -4.11 23.33 -2.94
CA GLU A 185 -3.40 22.63 -1.87
C GLU A 185 -4.33 22.34 -0.68
N GLY A 186 -4.18 21.15 -0.08
CA GLY A 186 -4.88 20.80 1.15
C GLY A 186 -5.65 19.49 1.09
N GLU A 187 -6.43 19.24 2.13
CA GLU A 187 -7.35 18.12 2.28
C GLU A 187 -8.78 18.63 2.18
N TRP A 188 -9.62 17.90 1.46
CA TRP A 188 -10.97 18.28 1.12
C TRP A 188 -11.93 17.13 1.34
N THR A 189 -13.17 17.43 1.72
CA THR A 189 -14.29 16.47 1.75
C THR A 189 -15.25 16.75 0.61
N MET A 190 -15.82 15.70 0.02
CA MET A 190 -16.83 15.88 -1.03
C MET A 190 -18.12 16.46 -0.43
N ALA A 191 -18.65 17.52 -1.03
CA ALA A 191 -19.94 18.09 -0.72
C ALA A 191 -21.05 17.56 -1.63
N SER A 192 -20.73 17.32 -2.91
CA SER A 192 -21.64 16.73 -3.88
C SER A 192 -20.89 16.19 -5.09
N GLY A 193 -21.53 15.29 -5.83
CA GLY A 193 -21.05 14.88 -7.14
C GLY A 193 -22.15 14.33 -8.04
N VAL A 194 -21.96 14.49 -9.34
CA VAL A 194 -22.82 13.95 -10.41
C VAL A 194 -21.91 13.30 -11.44
N PHE A 195 -22.21 12.05 -11.80
CA PHE A 195 -21.52 11.30 -12.84
C PHE A 195 -22.50 10.88 -13.94
N SER A 196 -22.24 11.29 -15.18
CA SER A 196 -23.09 11.01 -16.35
C SER A 196 -24.57 11.27 -16.06
N GLY A 197 -24.86 12.44 -15.46
CA GLY A 197 -26.20 12.88 -15.06
C GLY A 197 -26.81 12.23 -13.82
N LYS A 198 -26.13 11.26 -13.19
CA LYS A 198 -26.60 10.59 -11.98
C LYS A 198 -25.89 11.14 -10.74
N PRO A 199 -26.62 11.59 -9.70
CA PRO A 199 -26.01 11.94 -8.43
C PRO A 199 -25.18 10.78 -7.88
N LEU A 200 -24.00 11.08 -7.35
CA LEU A 200 -23.23 10.09 -6.59
C LEU A 200 -24.00 9.73 -5.32
N GLU A 201 -23.93 8.46 -4.92
CA GLU A 201 -24.62 7.98 -3.72
C GLU A 201 -24.16 8.72 -2.45
N GLU A 202 -25.06 8.88 -1.48
CA GLU A 202 -24.78 9.63 -0.25
C GLU A 202 -23.60 9.06 0.54
N THR A 203 -23.45 7.74 0.55
CA THR A 203 -22.33 7.05 1.20
C THR A 203 -21.01 7.42 0.54
N MET A 204 -20.97 7.47 -0.80
CA MET A 204 -19.82 7.94 -1.55
C MET A 204 -19.50 9.39 -1.19
N VAL A 205 -20.48 10.30 -1.22
CA VAL A 205 -20.27 11.72 -0.88
C VAL A 205 -19.72 11.87 0.55
N LYS A 206 -20.28 11.14 1.52
CA LYS A 206 -19.87 11.22 2.94
C LYS A 206 -18.45 10.74 3.18
N PHE A 207 -18.01 9.69 2.49
CA PHE A 207 -16.70 9.07 2.72
C PHE A 207 -15.63 9.52 1.74
N CYS A 208 -15.99 10.31 0.71
CA CYS A 208 -15.04 10.73 -0.31
C CYS A 208 -14.18 11.92 0.16
N LYS A 209 -12.86 11.75 0.06
CA LYS A 209 -11.85 12.75 0.44
C LYS A 209 -10.92 13.02 -0.72
N ARG A 210 -10.43 14.26 -0.83
CA ARG A 210 -9.38 14.63 -1.76
C ARG A 210 -8.18 15.15 -0.98
N VAL A 211 -6.99 14.70 -1.31
CA VAL A 211 -5.72 15.19 -0.76
C VAL A 211 -4.87 15.69 -1.90
N THR A 212 -4.54 16.97 -1.87
CA THR A 212 -3.70 17.62 -2.88
C THR A 212 -2.41 18.09 -2.24
N ARG A 213 -1.28 17.70 -2.84
CA ARG A 213 0.06 18.15 -2.48
C ARG A 213 0.85 18.55 -3.72
N GLY A 214 1.24 19.82 -3.81
CA GLY A 214 1.83 20.40 -5.01
C GLY A 214 0.94 20.16 -6.23
N ASN A 215 1.50 19.55 -7.27
CA ASN A 215 0.79 19.23 -8.51
C ASN A 215 0.24 17.80 -8.58
N VAL A 216 0.05 17.13 -7.43
CA VAL A 216 -0.55 15.80 -7.36
C VAL A 216 -1.79 15.84 -6.46
N THR A 217 -2.89 15.29 -6.96
CA THR A 217 -4.13 15.11 -6.20
C THR A 217 -4.50 13.63 -6.15
N ALA A 218 -5.00 13.18 -5.01
CA ALA A 218 -5.57 11.85 -4.82
C ALA A 218 -6.98 11.97 -4.25
N VAL A 219 -7.92 11.24 -4.84
CA VAL A 219 -9.29 11.11 -4.36
C VAL A 219 -9.48 9.71 -3.80
N TYR A 220 -10.05 9.65 -2.61
CA TYR A 220 -10.29 8.45 -1.85
C TYR A 220 -11.80 8.29 -1.66
N ALA A 221 -12.35 7.13 -2.00
CA ALA A 221 -13.73 6.76 -1.73
C ALA A 221 -13.75 5.82 -0.51
N GLY A 222 -13.95 6.38 0.68
CA GLY A 222 -13.68 5.65 1.91
C GLY A 222 -12.21 5.24 1.91
N PRO A 223 -11.89 3.94 1.88
CA PRO A 223 -10.53 3.52 1.95
C PRO A 223 -9.89 3.48 0.52
N GLN A 224 -10.66 3.22 -0.54
CA GLN A 224 -10.11 3.02 -1.89
C GLN A 224 -9.54 4.29 -2.50
N VAL A 225 -8.36 4.25 -3.12
CA VAL A 225 -7.89 5.33 -4.03
C VAL A 225 -8.72 5.25 -5.30
N PHE A 226 -9.71 6.13 -5.40
CA PHE A 226 -10.58 6.23 -6.58
C PHE A 226 -9.83 6.82 -7.78
N LEU A 227 -8.96 7.80 -7.50
CA LEU A 227 -8.18 8.52 -8.50
C LEU A 227 -6.87 8.99 -7.87
N LYS A 228 -5.76 8.88 -8.59
CA LYS A 228 -4.55 9.67 -8.32
C LYS A 228 -4.08 10.27 -9.62
N ALA A 229 -3.86 11.57 -9.67
CA ALA A 229 -3.49 12.28 -10.88
C ALA A 229 -2.43 13.35 -10.59
N LYS A 230 -1.49 13.50 -11.53
CA LYS A 230 -0.74 14.74 -11.67
C LYS A 230 -1.60 15.75 -12.43
N PHE A 231 -1.55 17.01 -12.06
CA PHE A 231 -2.40 18.03 -12.67
C PHE A 231 -1.69 19.34 -13.02
N THR A 232 -2.31 20.10 -13.90
CA THR A 232 -1.98 21.51 -14.20
C THR A 232 -3.23 22.37 -14.04
N LEU A 233 -3.02 23.62 -13.62
CA LEU A 233 -4.07 24.65 -13.49
C LEU A 233 -3.71 25.82 -14.40
N ASP A 234 -4.72 26.36 -15.10
CA ASP A 234 -4.60 27.59 -15.86
C ASP A 234 -5.82 28.47 -15.56
N ASP A 235 -5.60 29.46 -14.69
CA ASP A 235 -6.57 30.45 -14.23
C ASP A 235 -6.74 31.63 -15.20
N SER A 236 -5.97 31.67 -16.30
CA SER A 236 -6.14 32.67 -17.35
C SER A 236 -7.37 32.43 -18.24
N LYS A 237 -8.03 31.28 -18.07
CA LYS A 237 -9.22 30.87 -18.83
C LYS A 237 -10.46 31.02 -17.98
N ASP A 238 -11.58 31.23 -18.64
CA ASP A 238 -12.89 31.23 -18.02
C ASP A 238 -13.81 30.24 -18.76
N PRO A 239 -14.24 29.13 -18.13
CA PRO A 239 -13.83 28.65 -16.80
C PRO A 239 -12.34 28.28 -16.70
N HIS A 240 -11.76 28.30 -15.50
CA HIS A 240 -10.34 27.95 -15.30
C HIS A 240 -10.08 26.49 -15.70
N ASN A 241 -8.98 26.24 -16.40
CA ASN A 241 -8.66 24.92 -16.92
C ASN A 241 -7.98 24.04 -15.87
N LEU A 242 -8.34 22.76 -15.88
CA LEU A 242 -7.71 21.71 -15.10
C LEU A 242 -7.39 20.53 -16.03
N ASP A 243 -6.13 20.11 -16.10
CA ASP A 243 -5.76 18.92 -16.86
C ASP A 243 -5.17 17.87 -15.94
N TYR A 244 -5.58 16.61 -16.12
CA TYR A 244 -5.08 15.46 -15.39
C TYR A 244 -4.27 14.53 -16.28
N VAL A 245 -3.17 14.04 -15.72
CA VAL A 245 -2.50 12.80 -16.14
C VAL A 245 -2.73 11.77 -15.04
N ASN A 246 -3.58 10.78 -15.31
CA ASN A 246 -4.00 9.79 -14.32
C ASN A 246 -2.88 8.79 -14.02
N LEU A 247 -2.45 8.76 -12.77
CA LEU A 247 -1.43 7.86 -12.25
C LEU A 247 -2.04 6.56 -11.68
N GLN A 248 -3.27 6.61 -11.17
CA GLN A 248 -3.99 5.48 -10.58
C GLN A 248 -5.51 5.67 -10.71
N GLY A 249 -6.25 4.56 -10.70
CA GLY A 249 -7.71 4.51 -10.82
C GLY A 249 -8.15 3.90 -12.16
N ALA A 250 -9.45 3.88 -12.43
CA ALA A 250 -10.02 3.29 -13.65
C ALA A 250 -9.49 3.92 -14.95
N SER A 251 -8.96 5.14 -14.87
CA SER A 251 -8.39 5.89 -16.00
C SER A 251 -6.86 5.96 -15.99
N ALA A 252 -6.17 5.12 -15.23
CA ALA A 252 -4.71 5.12 -15.12
C ALA A 252 -4.02 5.10 -16.50
N GLY A 253 -2.99 5.93 -16.66
CA GLY A 253 -2.25 6.11 -17.92
C GLY A 253 -2.93 7.03 -18.94
N LYS A 254 -4.17 7.48 -18.70
CA LYS A 254 -4.90 8.36 -19.61
C LYS A 254 -4.92 9.81 -19.13
N SER A 255 -5.04 10.74 -20.07
CA SER A 255 -5.25 12.15 -19.77
C SER A 255 -6.74 12.50 -19.75
N GLN A 256 -7.11 13.47 -18.91
CA GLN A 256 -8.46 14.03 -18.85
C GLN A 256 -8.39 15.55 -18.83
N ALA A 257 -9.23 16.18 -19.64
CA ALA A 257 -9.43 17.62 -19.61
C ALA A 257 -10.62 17.97 -18.72
N GLY A 258 -10.50 19.07 -18.00
CA GLY A 258 -11.51 19.54 -17.07
C GLY A 258 -11.42 21.05 -16.86
N ILE A 259 -12.32 21.51 -16.00
CA ILE A 259 -12.39 22.87 -15.52
C ILE A 259 -12.53 22.87 -14.00
N TYR A 260 -12.09 23.95 -13.36
CA TYR A 260 -12.22 24.13 -11.92
C TYR A 260 -12.63 25.55 -11.56
N GLU A 261 -13.23 25.72 -10.38
CA GLU A 261 -13.51 27.01 -9.76
C GLU A 261 -13.16 26.88 -8.28
N LEU A 262 -12.33 27.79 -7.77
CA LEU A 262 -12.01 27.86 -6.35
C LEU A 262 -12.59 29.16 -5.77
N SER A 263 -13.50 29.03 -4.80
CA SER A 263 -14.11 30.14 -4.08
C SER A 263 -14.03 29.90 -2.57
N GLY A 264 -13.10 30.59 -1.91
CA GLY A 264 -12.80 30.40 -0.49
C GLY A 264 -12.45 28.94 -0.17
N ALA A 265 -13.22 28.32 0.72
CA ALA A 265 -13.07 26.91 1.11
C ALA A 265 -13.81 25.94 0.17
N THR A 266 -14.21 26.38 -1.03
CA THR A 266 -15.04 25.60 -1.96
C THR A 266 -14.31 25.37 -3.27
N LEU A 267 -14.17 24.11 -3.66
CA LEU A 267 -13.59 23.72 -4.94
C LEU A 267 -14.62 22.98 -5.77
N LYS A 268 -14.94 23.50 -6.95
CA LYS A 268 -15.73 22.81 -7.98
C LYS A 268 -14.79 22.27 -9.03
N ILE A 269 -15.02 21.04 -9.47
CA ILE A 269 -14.27 20.40 -10.56
C ILE A 269 -15.27 19.72 -11.49
N CYS A 270 -15.17 19.97 -12.80
CA CYS A 270 -15.85 19.19 -13.82
C CYS A 270 -14.81 18.57 -14.76
N MET A 271 -14.79 17.25 -14.86
CA MET A 271 -13.89 16.48 -15.74
C MET A 271 -14.68 15.80 -16.85
N SER A 272 -14.14 15.80 -18.06
CA SER A 272 -14.62 14.94 -19.15
C SER A 272 -14.09 13.51 -19.01
N ALA A 273 -14.70 12.57 -19.73
CA ALA A 273 -14.15 11.23 -19.89
C ALA A 273 -12.73 11.29 -20.53
N PRO A 274 -11.88 10.27 -20.32
CA PRO A 274 -10.53 10.28 -20.86
C PRO A 274 -10.51 10.44 -22.39
N GLY A 275 -9.74 11.42 -22.88
CA GLY A 275 -9.63 11.74 -24.31
C GLY A 275 -10.74 12.66 -24.86
N GLU A 276 -11.80 12.92 -24.10
CA GLU A 276 -12.90 13.77 -24.55
C GLU A 276 -12.61 15.27 -24.39
N PRO A 277 -13.28 16.15 -25.16
CA PRO A 277 -13.09 17.58 -25.10
C PRO A 277 -13.36 18.17 -23.71
N ARG A 278 -12.64 19.25 -23.36
CA ARG A 278 -12.80 19.97 -22.10
C ARG A 278 -14.26 20.44 -21.91
N PRO A 279 -14.85 20.30 -20.70
CA PRO A 279 -16.16 20.86 -20.41
C PRO A 279 -16.15 22.39 -20.53
N ARG A 280 -17.30 22.97 -20.88
CA ARG A 280 -17.49 24.44 -20.96
C ARG A 280 -18.31 25.00 -19.79
N ASP A 281 -18.87 24.13 -18.97
CA ASP A 281 -19.75 24.48 -17.87
C ASP A 281 -19.60 23.45 -16.73
N PHE A 282 -20.02 23.86 -15.53
CA PHE A 282 -20.06 23.00 -14.34
C PHE A 282 -21.35 22.18 -14.29
N SER A 283 -21.53 21.26 -15.24
CA SER A 283 -22.63 20.31 -15.24
C SER A 283 -22.22 18.92 -15.74
N SER A 284 -23.02 17.91 -15.37
CA SER A 284 -23.02 16.59 -16.00
C SER A 284 -24.47 16.17 -16.25
N LYS A 285 -24.73 15.68 -17.46
CA LYS A 285 -26.03 15.28 -18.00
C LYS A 285 -26.03 13.80 -18.36
N PRO A 286 -27.20 13.15 -18.45
CA PRO A 286 -27.28 11.73 -18.81
C PRO A 286 -26.51 11.42 -20.10
N GLY A 287 -25.53 10.51 -20.01
CA GLY A 287 -24.77 10.02 -21.17
C GLY A 287 -23.61 10.89 -21.63
N ASP A 288 -23.24 11.95 -20.90
CA ASP A 288 -22.08 12.79 -21.24
C ASP A 288 -20.75 12.32 -20.64
N ASP A 289 -20.81 11.31 -19.77
CA ASP A 289 -19.68 10.71 -19.04
C ASP A 289 -18.78 11.72 -18.30
N ARG A 290 -19.32 12.91 -18.03
CA ARG A 290 -18.66 13.92 -17.22
C ARG A 290 -18.82 13.59 -15.75
N THR A 291 -17.85 14.07 -14.97
CA THR A 291 -17.90 14.05 -13.51
C THR A 291 -17.85 15.48 -13.01
N TYR A 292 -18.96 15.97 -12.45
CA TYR A 292 -19.02 17.26 -11.78
C TYR A 292 -19.05 17.07 -10.26
N THR A 293 -18.10 17.64 -9.53
CA THR A 293 -17.95 17.47 -8.08
C THR A 293 -17.72 18.80 -7.38
N THR A 294 -18.26 18.93 -6.17
CA THR A 294 -17.99 20.05 -5.27
C THR A 294 -17.31 19.53 -4.00
N TRP A 295 -16.31 20.25 -3.52
CA TRP A 295 -15.48 19.89 -2.38
C TRP A 295 -15.40 21.04 -1.37
N ARG A 296 -15.26 20.71 -0.09
CA ARG A 296 -15.00 21.67 1.00
C ARG A 296 -13.63 21.42 1.60
N LEU A 297 -12.85 22.49 1.77
CA LEU A 297 -11.53 22.42 2.40
C LEU A 297 -11.69 22.07 3.89
N THR A 298 -10.96 21.09 4.36
CA THR A 298 -10.92 20.70 5.78
C THR A 298 -9.58 21.01 6.44
N LYS A 299 -8.50 20.97 5.67
CA LYS A 299 -7.15 21.30 6.15
C LYS A 299 -6.31 21.86 5.02
N LYS A 300 -5.57 22.93 5.29
CA LYS A 300 -4.62 23.52 4.33
C LYS A 300 -3.23 22.90 4.51
#